data_AF-A0A7R8D140-F1
#
_entry.id   AF-A0A7R8D140-F1
#
_cell.length_a   1.000
_cell.length_b   1.000
_cell.length_c   1.000
_cell.angle_alpha   90.00
_cell.angle_beta   90.00
_cell.angle_gamma   90.00
#
_symmetry.space_group_name_H-M   'P 1'
#
loop_
_entity.id
_entity.type
_entity.pdbx_description
1 polymer ?
#
loop_
_entity_poly.entity_id
_entity_poly.type
_entity_poly.pdbx_seq_one_letter_code
_entity_poly.pdbx_strand_id
1 'polypeptide(L)'
;MAKRISKCITCRAGTYVSVVNKGGSDLEAHVHSAKHKTTARGESSLSKVRDIIVSKIHTSVTAVEGILPFHTIKHHNSYISMDCCTSGSRRKILPDSRTVKKISTARTKTEAIVNTVIVSHSVEVALKELKEIPFLSFYL
;
A
#
# COMPACT_ATOMS: atom_id res chain seq x y z
N MET A 1 -30.38 9.60 24.73
CA MET A 1 -29.12 10.37 24.76
C MET A 1 -28.28 9.99 23.55
N ALA A 2 -27.94 10.94 22.67
CA ALA A 2 -27.26 10.66 21.40
C ALA A 2 -25.74 10.49 21.60
N LYS A 3 -25.19 9.35 21.17
CA LYS A 3 -23.75 9.02 21.25
C LYS A 3 -22.99 9.82 20.18
N ARG A 4 -22.33 10.93 20.54
CA ARG A 4 -21.49 11.71 19.61
C ARG A 4 -20.11 11.05 19.43
N ILE A 5 -19.99 10.25 18.38
CA ILE A 5 -18.74 9.62 17.94
C ILE A 5 -18.36 10.14 16.55
N SER A 6 -17.09 10.43 16.33
CA SER A 6 -16.55 10.93 15.07
C SER A 6 -15.55 9.95 14.48
N LYS A 7 -15.66 9.63 13.18
CA LYS A 7 -14.75 8.71 12.49
C LYS A 7 -13.49 9.44 12.04
N CYS A 8 -12.32 8.87 12.33
CA CYS A 8 -11.06 9.35 11.79
C CYS A 8 -10.79 8.66 10.44
N ILE A 9 -10.52 9.45 9.39
CA ILE A 9 -10.22 8.94 8.04
C ILE A 9 -8.76 8.49 7.89
N THR A 10 -7.84 9.09 8.64
CA THR A 10 -6.39 8.83 8.58
C THR A 10 -6.00 7.59 9.36
N CYS A 11 -6.53 7.41 10.58
CA CYS A 11 -6.28 6.22 11.38
C CYS A 11 -7.16 5.09 10.85
N ARG A 12 -6.65 4.23 9.94
CA ARG A 12 -7.21 2.94 9.44
C ARG A 12 -8.72 2.71 9.63
N ALA A 13 -9.42 2.31 8.58
CA ALA A 13 -10.86 2.01 8.59
C ALA A 13 -11.37 1.37 9.90
N GLY A 14 -12.20 2.11 10.65
CA GLY A 14 -12.80 1.66 11.90
C GLY A 14 -12.35 2.37 13.18
N THR A 15 -11.50 3.41 13.10
CA THR A 15 -11.15 4.21 14.29
C THR A 15 -12.21 5.30 14.55
N TYR A 16 -12.90 5.19 15.70
CA TYR A 16 -13.87 6.17 16.18
C TYR A 16 -13.34 6.91 17.41
N VAL A 17 -13.49 8.22 17.43
CA VAL A 17 -13.15 9.10 18.55
C VAL A 17 -14.44 9.48 19.26
N SER A 18 -14.51 9.26 20.57
CA SER A 18 -15.63 9.72 21.38
C SER A 18 -15.45 11.20 21.67
N VAL A 19 -16.48 12.00 21.42
CA VAL A 19 -16.48 13.46 21.65
C VAL A 19 -17.36 13.80 22.86
N VAL A 20 -17.87 12.78 23.56
CA VAL A 20 -18.91 12.91 24.59
C VAL A 20 -18.37 13.46 25.91
N ASN A 21 -17.12 13.16 26.28
CA ASN A 21 -16.61 13.44 27.63
C ASN A 21 -15.82 14.74 27.73
N LYS A 22 -14.96 15.06 26.75
CA LYS A 22 -14.14 16.29 26.76
C LYS A 22 -14.16 17.04 25.42
N GLY A 23 -15.10 16.70 24.54
CA GLY A 23 -15.31 17.42 23.29
C GLY A 23 -14.06 17.48 22.42
N GLY A 24 -13.62 18.69 22.08
CA GLY A 24 -12.43 18.94 21.26
C GLY A 24 -11.12 18.44 21.87
N SER A 25 -11.01 18.35 23.20
CA SER A 25 -9.78 17.84 23.84
C SER A 25 -9.55 16.35 23.55
N ASP A 26 -10.61 15.56 23.36
CA ASP A 26 -10.50 14.15 22.96
C ASP A 26 -9.99 14.02 21.51
N LEU A 27 -10.36 14.97 20.64
CA LEU A 27 -9.84 15.05 19.28
C LEU A 27 -8.35 15.43 19.27
N GLU A 28 -7.96 16.43 20.05
CA GLU A 28 -6.56 16.84 20.19
C GLU A 28 -5.69 15.70 20.76
N ALA A 29 -6.19 14.98 21.77
CA ALA A 29 -5.51 13.81 22.30
C ALA A 29 -5.38 12.69 21.26
N HIS A 30 -6.40 12.48 20.42
CA HIS A 30 -6.35 11.53 19.31
C HIS A 30 -5.30 11.93 18.26
N VAL A 31 -5.28 13.18 17.81
CA VAL A 31 -4.33 13.70 16.81
C VAL A 31 -2.88 13.56 17.30
N HIS A 32 -2.66 13.79 18.60
CA HIS A 32 -1.34 13.64 19.21
C HIS A 32 -0.94 12.19 19.54
N SER A 33 -1.87 11.23 19.42
CA SER A 33 -1.61 9.81 19.66
C SER A 33 -0.57 9.25 18.68
N ALA A 34 0.25 8.31 19.18
CA ALA A 34 1.24 7.59 18.38
C ALA A 34 0.61 6.89 17.15
N LYS A 35 -0.63 6.40 17.27
CA LYS A 35 -1.36 5.73 16.17
C LYS A 35 -1.67 6.71 15.02
N HIS A 36 -2.11 7.92 15.34
CA HIS A 36 -2.43 8.95 14.35
C HIS A 36 -1.16 9.47 13.69
N LYS A 37 -0.15 9.82 14.50
CA LYS A 37 1.14 10.32 14.00
C LYS A 37 1.87 9.32 13.10
N THR A 38 1.88 8.03 13.43
CA THR A 38 2.53 7.00 12.59
C THR A 38 1.80 6.81 11.27
N THR A 39 0.46 6.82 11.27
CA THR A 39 -0.33 6.64 10.06
C THR A 39 -0.28 7.88 9.14
N ALA A 40 -0.39 9.08 9.70
CA ALA A 40 -0.24 10.35 8.96
C ALA A 40 1.16 10.50 8.33
N ARG A 41 2.22 10.03 9.02
CA ARG A 41 3.58 9.96 8.45
C ARG A 41 3.68 8.97 7.28
N GLY A 42 2.92 7.87 7.33
CA GLY A 42 2.83 6.91 6.22
C GLY A 42 2.25 7.53 4.95
N GLU A 43 1.20 8.36 5.06
CA GLU A 43 0.60 9.05 3.90
C GLU A 43 1.56 10.07 3.26
N SER A 44 2.31 10.82 4.06
CA SER A 44 3.34 11.75 3.56
C SER A 44 4.50 11.04 2.83
N SER A 45 4.70 9.74 3.10
CA SER A 45 5.67 8.92 2.38
C SER A 45 5.14 8.47 1.01
N LEU A 46 3.81 8.35 0.86
CA LEU A 46 3.17 7.88 -0.37
C LEU A 46 3.20 8.94 -1.50
N SER A 47 3.05 10.23 -1.15
CA SER A 47 3.22 11.33 -2.11
C SER A 47 4.64 11.38 -2.69
N LYS A 48 5.66 11.11 -1.85
CA LYS A 48 7.05 10.97 -2.31
C LYS A 48 7.27 9.74 -3.18
N VAL A 49 6.56 8.63 -2.93
CA VAL A 49 6.64 7.43 -3.78
C VAL A 49 6.11 7.70 -5.19
N ARG A 50 5.03 8.48 -5.35
CA ARG A 50 4.49 8.84 -6.67
C ARG A 50 5.51 9.65 -7.51
N ASP A 51 6.17 10.63 -6.90
CA ASP A 51 7.18 11.47 -7.56
C ASP A 51 8.43 10.67 -7.96
N ILE A 52 8.85 9.73 -7.10
CA ILE A 52 9.97 8.81 -7.37
C ILE A 52 9.67 7.88 -8.55
N ILE A 53 8.42 7.42 -8.71
CA ILE A 53 8.02 6.54 -9.81
C ILE A 53 8.12 7.26 -11.16
N VAL A 54 7.72 8.54 -11.23
CA VAL A 54 7.72 9.31 -12.49
C VAL A 54 9.13 9.75 -12.90
N SER A 55 10.00 10.12 -11.95
CA SER A 55 11.35 10.63 -12.27
C SER A 55 12.40 9.52 -12.54
N LYS A 56 12.22 8.29 -12.05
CA LYS A 56 13.25 7.23 -12.08
C LYS A 56 13.08 6.09 -13.10
N ILE A 57 12.14 6.16 -14.04
CA ILE A 57 12.03 5.15 -15.12
C ILE A 57 13.35 5.02 -15.93
N HIS A 58 14.26 5.99 -15.79
CA HIS A 58 15.56 6.04 -16.45
C HIS A 58 16.57 4.92 -16.10
N THR A 59 16.27 4.01 -15.16
CA THR A 59 17.19 2.89 -14.83
C THR A 59 16.54 1.52 -15.01
N SER A 60 17.31 0.58 -15.56
CA SER A 60 16.91 -0.84 -15.70
C SER A 60 16.46 -1.46 -14.38
N VAL A 61 17.01 -1.01 -13.26
CA VAL A 61 16.66 -1.46 -11.90
C VAL A 61 15.24 -1.04 -11.55
N THR A 62 14.88 0.23 -11.77
CA THR A 62 13.53 0.74 -11.49
C THR A 62 12.48 0.07 -12.38
N ALA A 63 12.80 -0.20 -13.65
CA ALA A 63 11.92 -0.93 -14.55
C ALA A 63 11.64 -2.36 -14.01
N VAL A 64 12.67 -3.08 -13.58
CA VAL A 64 12.49 -4.41 -13.00
C VAL A 64 11.68 -4.33 -11.71
N GLU A 65 12.02 -3.42 -10.79
CA GLU A 65 11.28 -3.25 -9.52
C GLU A 65 9.80 -2.90 -9.74
N GLY A 66 9.47 -2.18 -10.82
CA GLY A 66 8.09 -1.88 -11.20
C GLY A 66 7.34 -3.07 -11.82
N ILE A 67 8.03 -3.97 -12.54
CA ILE A 67 7.41 -5.14 -13.19
C ILE A 67 7.20 -6.30 -12.21
N LEU A 68 8.07 -6.45 -11.21
CA LEU A 68 7.99 -7.53 -10.23
C LEU A 68 6.60 -7.65 -9.55
N PRO A 69 5.95 -6.57 -9.07
CA PRO A 69 4.56 -6.59 -8.58
C PRO A 69 3.57 -7.27 -9.52
N PHE A 70 3.59 -6.90 -10.80
CA PHE A 70 2.69 -7.47 -11.80
C PHE A 70 2.99 -8.94 -12.05
N HIS A 71 4.27 -9.31 -12.12
CA HIS A 71 4.68 -10.70 -12.27
C HIS A 71 4.23 -11.54 -11.06
N THR A 72 4.38 -11.02 -9.84
CA THR A 72 3.97 -11.69 -8.61
C THR A 72 2.46 -11.97 -8.61
N ILE A 73 1.63 -10.98 -8.93
CA ILE A 73 0.16 -11.15 -8.98
C ILE A 73 -0.22 -12.11 -10.10
N LYS A 74 0.30 -11.90 -11.33
CA LYS A 74 -0.07 -12.70 -12.50
C LYS A 74 0.18 -14.20 -12.30
N HIS A 75 1.24 -14.55 -11.59
CA HIS A 75 1.61 -15.95 -11.33
C HIS A 75 1.25 -16.42 -9.92
N HIS A 76 0.50 -15.65 -9.14
CA HIS A 76 0.11 -15.99 -7.77
C HIS A 76 1.33 -16.36 -6.89
N ASN A 77 2.45 -15.71 -7.11
CA ASN A 77 3.66 -15.96 -6.36
C ASN A 77 3.56 -15.35 -4.96
N SER A 78 4.11 -16.06 -3.96
CA SER A 78 4.23 -15.49 -2.62
C SER A 78 5.25 -14.36 -2.61
N TYR A 79 5.07 -13.36 -1.73
CA TYR A 79 6.08 -12.32 -1.53
C TYR A 79 7.44 -12.88 -1.06
N ILE A 80 7.43 -14.02 -0.37
CA ILE A 80 8.65 -14.72 0.08
C ILE A 80 9.46 -15.22 -1.12
N SER A 81 8.81 -15.62 -2.21
CA SER A 81 9.53 -16.02 -3.43
C SER A 81 10.37 -14.87 -4.01
N MET A 82 10.06 -13.61 -3.68
CA MET A 82 10.83 -12.43 -4.11
C MET A 82 12.15 -12.28 -3.35
N ASP A 83 12.34 -12.98 -2.24
CA ASP A 83 13.62 -12.99 -1.52
C ASP A 83 14.71 -13.67 -2.35
N CYS A 84 14.35 -14.60 -3.25
CA CYS A 84 15.31 -15.19 -4.17
C CYS A 84 15.81 -14.20 -5.24
N CYS A 85 15.07 -13.12 -5.52
CA CYS A 85 15.54 -12.03 -6.39
C CYS A 85 16.58 -11.15 -5.69
N THR A 86 16.57 -11.12 -4.36
CA THR A 86 17.52 -10.36 -3.53
C THR A 86 18.71 -11.24 -3.09
N SER A 87 18.57 -12.56 -3.15
CA SER A 87 19.60 -13.51 -2.75
C SER A 87 20.78 -13.58 -3.73
N GLY A 88 21.95 -13.94 -3.22
CA GLY A 88 23.19 -14.02 -4.01
C GLY A 88 23.15 -15.00 -5.19
N SER A 89 22.26 -15.99 -5.17
CA SER A 89 22.17 -17.04 -6.18
C SER A 89 21.62 -16.53 -7.52
N ARG A 90 20.56 -15.71 -7.52
CA ARG A 90 19.95 -15.20 -8.76
C ARG A 90 20.78 -14.09 -9.42
N ARG A 91 21.65 -13.42 -8.65
CA ARG A 91 22.67 -12.49 -9.17
C ARG A 91 23.73 -13.17 -10.05
N LYS A 92 23.88 -14.50 -9.95
CA LYS A 92 24.84 -15.28 -10.76
C LYS A 92 24.22 -15.96 -11.97
N ILE A 93 22.89 -16.20 -11.94
CA ILE A 93 22.18 -16.97 -12.97
C ILE A 93 21.64 -16.06 -14.09
N LEU A 94 21.28 -14.81 -13.76
CA LEU A 94 20.75 -13.88 -14.76
C LEU A 94 21.87 -13.18 -15.54
N PRO A 95 21.79 -13.13 -16.88
CA PRO A 95 22.83 -12.55 -17.75
C PRO A 95 23.09 -11.08 -17.42
N ASP A 96 22.07 -10.37 -16.92
CA ASP A 96 22.14 -8.95 -16.55
C ASP A 96 22.55 -8.73 -15.08
N SER A 97 23.58 -9.44 -14.63
CA SER A 97 24.00 -9.49 -13.22
C SER A 97 24.21 -8.11 -12.60
N ARG A 98 24.55 -7.07 -13.39
CA ARG A 98 24.76 -5.69 -12.89
C ARG A 98 23.45 -5.03 -12.44
N THR A 99 22.36 -5.24 -13.17
CA THR A 99 21.04 -4.70 -12.83
C THR A 99 20.47 -5.45 -11.63
N VAL A 100 20.54 -6.78 -11.66
CA VAL A 100 20.05 -7.64 -10.57
C VAL A 100 20.82 -7.42 -9.26
N LYS A 101 22.14 -7.14 -9.34
CA LYS A 101 22.96 -6.78 -8.17
C LYS A 101 22.47 -5.51 -7.46
N LYS A 102 21.84 -4.60 -8.18
CA LYS A 102 21.34 -3.32 -7.67
C LYS A 102 19.91 -3.40 -7.14
N ILE A 103 19.20 -4.51 -7.42
CA ILE A 103 17.88 -4.74 -6.85
C ILE A 103 18.06 -5.09 -5.37
N SER A 104 17.67 -4.15 -4.52
CA SER A 104 17.64 -4.34 -3.07
C SER A 104 16.20 -4.34 -2.59
N THR A 105 15.90 -5.09 -1.54
CA THR A 105 14.58 -5.08 -0.87
C THR A 105 13.41 -5.37 -1.82
N ALA A 106 13.62 -6.28 -2.79
CA ALA A 106 12.64 -6.57 -3.84
C ALA A 106 11.27 -6.96 -3.24
N ARG A 107 11.28 -7.79 -2.20
CA ARG A 107 10.08 -8.21 -1.47
C ARG A 107 9.31 -7.02 -0.89
N THR A 108 9.97 -6.18 -0.09
CA THR A 108 9.33 -5.04 0.58
C THR A 108 8.77 -4.04 -0.43
N LYS A 109 9.51 -3.75 -1.50
CA LYS A 109 9.04 -2.87 -2.59
C LYS A 109 7.83 -3.47 -3.31
N THR A 110 7.88 -4.77 -3.62
CA THR A 110 6.80 -5.49 -4.28
C THR A 110 5.53 -5.46 -3.43
N GLU A 111 5.64 -5.83 -2.16
CA GLU A 111 4.53 -5.82 -1.21
C GLU A 111 3.92 -4.42 -1.07
N ALA A 112 4.75 -3.39 -0.95
CA ALA A 112 4.28 -2.01 -0.87
C ALA A 112 3.50 -1.62 -2.13
N ILE A 113 4.02 -1.88 -3.33
CA ILE A 113 3.37 -1.52 -4.59
C ILE A 113 2.04 -2.28 -4.76
N VAL A 114 2.02 -3.59 -4.48
CA VAL A 114 0.79 -4.38 -4.59
C VAL A 114 -0.28 -3.84 -3.63
N ASN A 115 0.05 -3.70 -2.35
CA ASN A 115 -0.94 -3.36 -1.32
C ASN A 115 -1.39 -1.90 -1.36
N THR A 116 -0.54 -0.97 -1.81
CA THR A 116 -0.86 0.48 -1.79
C THR A 116 -1.31 1.04 -3.12
N VAL A 117 -0.94 0.42 -4.24
CA VAL A 117 -1.27 0.92 -5.58
C VAL A 117 -2.27 -0.02 -6.25
N ILE A 118 -1.90 -1.28 -6.43
CA ILE A 118 -2.68 -2.21 -7.24
C ILE A 118 -4.00 -2.56 -6.55
N VAL A 119 -3.94 -2.97 -5.27
CA VAL A 119 -5.13 -3.31 -4.49
C VAL A 119 -6.08 -2.13 -4.36
N SER A 120 -5.56 -0.93 -4.05
CA SER A 120 -6.37 0.28 -3.94
C SER A 120 -7.10 0.58 -5.25
N HIS A 121 -6.39 0.50 -6.38
CA HIS A 121 -7.00 0.70 -7.69
C HIS A 121 -8.05 -0.39 -8.01
N SER A 122 -7.76 -1.66 -7.74
CA SER A 122 -8.71 -2.76 -7.96
C SER A 122 -10.00 -2.60 -7.14
N VAL A 123 -9.89 -2.14 -5.89
CA VAL A 123 -11.05 -1.87 -5.03
C VAL A 123 -11.87 -0.70 -5.58
N GLU A 124 -11.21 0.38 -6.02
CA GLU A 124 -11.91 1.53 -6.62
C GLU A 124 -12.66 1.14 -7.89
N VAL A 125 -12.04 0.35 -8.77
CA VAL A 125 -12.69 -0.17 -9.98
C VAL A 125 -13.88 -1.06 -9.60
N ALA A 126 -13.70 -2.03 -8.71
CA ALA A 126 -14.79 -2.91 -8.28
C ALA A 126 -15.97 -2.12 -7.68
N LEU A 127 -15.71 -1.09 -6.87
CA LEU A 127 -16.73 -0.20 -6.32
C LEU A 127 -17.45 0.62 -7.39
N LYS A 128 -16.75 1.01 -8.47
CA LYS A 128 -17.35 1.74 -9.58
C LYS A 128 -18.31 0.84 -10.35
N GLU A 129 -17.85 -0.35 -10.73
CA GLU A 129 -18.69 -1.34 -11.44
C GLU A 129 -19.90 -1.76 -10.60
N LEU A 130 -19.73 -1.91 -9.28
CA LEU A 130 -20.83 -2.28 -8.38
C LEU A 130 -21.94 -1.23 -8.30
N LYS A 131 -21.61 0.06 -8.52
CA LYS A 131 -22.62 1.14 -8.55
C LYS A 131 -23.48 1.09 -9.81
N GLU A 132 -22.98 0.50 -10.88
CA GLU A 132 -23.71 0.37 -12.15
C GLU A 132 -24.65 -0.85 -12.15
N ILE A 133 -24.56 -1.71 -11.13
CA ILE A 133 -25.38 -2.91 -11.01
C ILE A 133 -26.65 -2.60 -10.16
N PRO A 134 -27.87 -2.70 -10.73
CA PRO A 134 -29.10 -2.32 -10.03
C PRO A 134 -29.55 -3.33 -8.96
N PHE A 135 -29.11 -4.59 -9.04
CA PHE A 135 -29.47 -5.63 -8.07
C PHE A 135 -28.25 -6.50 -7.75
N LEU A 136 -27.93 -6.60 -6.46
CA LEU A 136 -26.84 -7.43 -5.96
C LEU A 136 -27.43 -8.45 -4.98
N SER A 137 -27.42 -9.72 -5.36
CA SER A 137 -27.84 -10.83 -4.50
C SER A 137 -26.62 -11.59 -4.02
N PHE A 138 -26.51 -11.76 -2.70
CA PHE A 138 -25.47 -12.58 -2.09
C PHE A 138 -26.09 -13.93 -1.70
N TYR A 139 -25.63 -15.01 -2.34
CA TYR A 139 -25.90 -16.36 -1.85
C TYR A 139 -24.82 -16.72 -0.83
N LEU A 140 -25.25 -16.85 0.43
CA LEU A 140 -24.46 -17.37 1.55
C LEU A 140 -24.66 -18.88 1.66
#